data_AF-A0A1Y5T2U1-F1
#
_entry.id   AF-A0A1Y5T2U1-F1
#
_cell.length_a   1.000
_cell.length_b   1.000
_cell.length_c   1.000
_cell.angle_alpha   90.00
_cell.angle_beta   90.00
_cell.angle_gamma   90.00
#
_symmetry.space_group_name_H-M   'P 1'
#
loop_
_entity.id
_entity.type
_entity.pdbx_description
1 polymer ?
#
loop_
_entity_poly.entity_id
_entity_poly.type
_entity_poly.pdbx_seq_one_letter_code
_entity_poly.pdbx_strand_id
1 'polypeptide(L)'
;MHKWVVSLGLMVAVAACGREAGYEVDSGTFGNATLNNTQMQNGERNFAQTLADRFAREVPNQINFAFDSASLDDTARQTLLKQANFIRQFPEVKFRVYGHTDAVGSAAYNKRLGLRRAQAVVAFFASQGIKRSRLEALASFGETKPLVNTPDRDRRNRRTVTEVSGFVGRHPTVLDGKYAQIIYRDYVKSAEAPSKVTTTSSAGGFTE
;
A
#
# COMPACT_ATOMS: atom_id res chain seq x y z
N MET A 1 -18.34 59.25 -41.14
CA MET A 1 -17.60 58.19 -40.41
C MET A 1 -18.63 57.33 -39.68
N HIS A 2 -19.02 56.19 -40.28
CA HIS A 2 -20.04 55.29 -39.75
C HIS A 2 -19.39 54.30 -38.77
N LYS A 3 -19.95 54.15 -37.57
CA LYS A 3 -19.57 53.10 -36.62
C LYS A 3 -20.80 52.24 -36.35
N TRP A 4 -20.84 51.07 -36.97
CA TRP A 4 -21.82 50.03 -36.71
C TRP A 4 -21.50 49.38 -35.37
N VAL A 5 -22.42 49.45 -34.41
CA VAL A 5 -22.37 48.65 -33.19
C VAL A 5 -23.27 47.44 -33.43
N VAL A 6 -22.64 46.30 -33.70
CA VAL A 6 -23.30 45.00 -33.77
C VAL A 6 -23.59 44.55 -32.34
N SER A 7 -24.85 44.62 -31.93
CA SER A 7 -25.35 44.03 -30.69
C SER A 7 -25.42 42.51 -30.86
N LEU A 8 -24.37 41.81 -30.40
CA LEU A 8 -24.39 40.36 -30.28
C LEU A 8 -25.25 39.99 -29.06
N GLY A 9 -26.50 39.61 -29.30
CA GLY A 9 -27.43 39.14 -28.28
C GLY A 9 -26.89 37.89 -27.58
N LEU A 10 -26.74 37.99 -26.26
CA LEU A 10 -26.38 36.91 -25.36
C LEU A 10 -27.50 35.85 -25.32
N MET A 11 -27.45 34.83 -26.18
CA MET A 11 -28.28 33.63 -26.03
C MET A 11 -27.72 32.76 -24.90
N VAL A 12 -28.32 32.88 -23.71
CA VAL A 12 -28.12 31.94 -22.60
C VAL A 12 -28.88 30.66 -22.94
N ALA A 13 -28.20 29.68 -23.52
CA ALA A 13 -28.72 28.33 -23.68
C ALA A 13 -28.68 27.62 -22.32
N VAL A 14 -29.83 27.58 -21.63
CA VAL A 14 -30.07 26.72 -20.48
C VAL A 14 -30.18 25.28 -20.97
N ALA A 15 -29.04 24.61 -21.16
CA ALA A 15 -28.96 23.21 -21.52
C ALA A 15 -27.87 22.51 -20.68
N ALA A 16 -28.07 22.47 -19.37
CA ALA A 16 -27.29 21.62 -18.47
C ALA A 16 -28.07 21.14 -17.23
N CYS A 17 -29.41 21.08 -17.31
CA CYS A 17 -30.21 20.31 -16.36
C CYS A 17 -30.59 19.00 -17.06
N GLY A 18 -29.76 17.97 -16.91
CA GLY A 18 -30.04 16.66 -17.50
C GLY A 18 -29.47 15.47 -16.74
N ARG A 19 -28.94 15.70 -15.53
CA ARG A 19 -28.50 14.62 -14.65
C ARG A 19 -28.79 15.05 -13.20
N GLU A 20 -29.74 14.38 -12.56
CA GLU A 20 -29.96 14.49 -11.13
C GLU A 20 -28.67 14.06 -10.41
N ALA A 21 -28.29 14.80 -9.36
CA ALA A 21 -27.17 14.39 -8.52
C ALA A 21 -27.48 13.01 -7.91
N GLY A 22 -26.72 11.98 -8.30
CA GLY A 22 -26.89 10.60 -7.82
C GLY A 22 -27.26 9.55 -8.87
N TYR A 23 -27.40 9.90 -10.17
CA TYR A 23 -27.73 8.92 -11.21
C TYR A 23 -26.59 7.92 -11.54
N GLU A 24 -25.35 8.24 -11.18
CA GLU A 24 -24.19 7.35 -11.32
C GLU A 24 -24.29 6.22 -10.28
N VAL A 25 -24.95 5.13 -10.66
CA VAL A 25 -24.86 3.87 -9.94
C VAL A 25 -23.45 3.32 -10.17
N ASP A 26 -22.56 3.49 -9.18
CA ASP A 26 -21.23 2.86 -9.13
C ASP A 26 -21.35 1.32 -9.10
N SER A 27 -21.54 0.72 -10.26
CA SER A 27 -21.72 -0.73 -10.44
C SER A 27 -20.47 -1.57 -10.11
N GLY A 28 -19.33 -0.94 -9.78
CA GLY A 28 -18.08 -1.62 -9.46
C GLY A 28 -17.86 -1.86 -7.96
N THR A 29 -18.40 -1.00 -7.09
CA THR A 29 -18.06 -1.01 -5.66
C THR A 29 -19.20 -1.46 -4.75
N PHE A 30 -20.46 -1.44 -5.23
CA PHE A 30 -21.60 -1.90 -4.42
C PHE A 30 -21.45 -3.38 -4.05
N GLY A 31 -21.51 -3.67 -2.74
CA GLY A 31 -21.36 -5.03 -2.21
C GLY A 31 -19.91 -5.49 -1.98
N ASN A 32 -18.91 -4.71 -2.37
CA ASN A 32 -17.50 -5.06 -2.15
C ASN A 32 -17.16 -5.15 -0.64
N ALA A 33 -17.78 -4.29 0.18
CA ALA A 33 -17.65 -4.35 1.64
C ALA A 33 -18.28 -5.62 2.23
N THR A 34 -19.47 -6.00 1.77
CA THR A 34 -20.15 -7.23 2.20
C THR A 34 -19.34 -8.46 1.79
N LEU A 35 -18.90 -8.54 0.52
CA LEU A 35 -18.04 -9.61 0.04
C LEU A 35 -16.72 -9.70 0.80
N ASN A 36 -16.12 -8.55 1.17
CA ASN A 36 -14.90 -8.53 1.96
C ASN A 36 -15.16 -9.02 3.40
N ASN A 37 -16.25 -8.58 4.05
CA ASN A 37 -16.65 -9.08 5.36
C ASN A 37 -16.97 -10.58 5.35
N THR A 38 -17.71 -11.07 4.35
CA THR A 38 -18.04 -12.49 4.21
C THR A 38 -16.78 -13.33 3.97
N GLN A 39 -15.87 -12.90 3.09
CA GLN A 39 -14.59 -13.60 2.86
C GLN A 39 -13.69 -13.60 4.10
N MET A 40 -13.72 -12.54 4.91
CA MET A 40 -12.98 -12.46 6.18
C MET A 40 -13.62 -13.36 7.26
N GLN A 41 -14.96 -13.42 7.32
CA GLN A 41 -15.70 -14.28 8.24
C GLN A 41 -15.55 -15.77 7.91
N ASN A 42 -15.50 -16.10 6.62
CA ASN A 42 -15.30 -17.47 6.13
C ASN A 42 -13.82 -17.91 6.17
N GLY A 43 -12.90 -17.02 6.53
CA GLY A 43 -11.45 -17.29 6.55
C GLY A 43 -10.81 -17.41 5.16
N GLU A 44 -11.57 -17.16 4.09
CA GLU A 44 -11.11 -17.23 2.69
C GLU A 44 -10.15 -16.09 2.34
N ARG A 45 -10.35 -14.90 2.92
CA ARG A 45 -9.34 -13.84 2.93
C ARG A 45 -8.51 -13.94 4.20
N ASN A 46 -7.32 -14.51 4.06
CA ASN A 46 -6.32 -14.42 5.11
C ASN A 46 -5.99 -12.95 5.35
N PHE A 47 -6.27 -12.43 6.55
CA PHE A 47 -5.89 -11.07 6.96
C PHE A 47 -4.46 -10.69 6.59
N ALA A 48 -3.53 -11.65 6.65
CA ALA A 48 -2.16 -11.50 6.23
C ALA A 48 -2.01 -11.11 4.74
N GLN A 49 -2.86 -11.64 3.85
CA GLN A 49 -2.87 -11.33 2.42
C GLN A 49 -3.40 -9.92 2.16
N THR A 50 -4.52 -9.54 2.78
CA THR A 50 -5.07 -8.18 2.64
C THR A 50 -4.09 -7.12 3.14
N LEU A 51 -3.39 -7.40 4.24
CA LEU A 51 -2.34 -6.52 4.74
C LEU A 51 -1.11 -6.51 3.84
N ALA A 52 -0.72 -7.66 3.26
CA ALA A 52 0.35 -7.72 2.28
C ALA A 52 0.05 -6.84 1.06
N ASP A 53 -1.18 -6.90 0.55
CA ASP A 53 -1.63 -6.07 -0.57
C ASP A 53 -1.58 -4.58 -0.23
N ARG A 54 -2.03 -4.22 0.98
CA ARG A 54 -1.94 -2.84 1.46
C ARG A 54 -0.49 -2.38 1.57
N PHE A 55 0.37 -3.19 2.19
CA PHE A 55 1.78 -2.88 2.36
C PHE A 55 2.45 -2.66 1.00
N ALA A 56 2.17 -3.50 0.00
CA ALA A 56 2.71 -3.36 -1.34
C ALA A 56 2.22 -2.11 -2.08
N ARG A 57 1.00 -1.63 -1.81
CA ARG A 57 0.45 -0.39 -2.41
C ARG A 57 0.99 0.88 -1.75
N GLU A 58 1.11 0.89 -0.43
CA GLU A 58 1.44 2.10 0.33
C GLU A 58 2.95 2.30 0.52
N VAL A 59 3.73 1.20 0.55
CA VAL A 59 5.15 1.23 0.87
C VAL A 59 5.94 0.43 -0.17
N PRO A 60 7.08 0.95 -0.67
CA PRO A 60 7.94 0.15 -1.53
C PRO A 60 8.44 -1.04 -0.71
N ASN A 61 8.07 -2.26 -1.07
CA ASN A 61 8.44 -3.49 -0.36
C ASN A 61 9.84 -4.02 -0.74
N GLN A 62 10.51 -3.35 -1.68
CA GLN A 62 11.80 -3.73 -2.24
C GLN A 62 12.87 -2.67 -1.98
N ILE A 63 14.08 -3.14 -1.69
CA ILE A 63 15.30 -2.31 -1.66
C ILE A 63 16.40 -2.96 -2.49
N ASN A 64 17.28 -2.15 -3.06
CA ASN A 64 18.38 -2.60 -3.89
C ASN A 64 19.73 -2.45 -3.16
N PHE A 65 20.69 -3.30 -3.51
CA PHE A 65 22.05 -3.29 -2.97
C PHE A 65 23.11 -3.06 -4.05
N ALA A 66 24.26 -2.52 -3.64
CA ALA A 66 25.46 -2.49 -4.45
C ALA A 66 25.99 -3.91 -4.75
N PHE A 67 26.81 -4.02 -5.80
CA PHE A 67 27.43 -5.29 -6.17
C PHE A 67 28.28 -5.83 -5.01
N ASP A 68 28.14 -7.13 -4.75
CA ASP A 68 28.83 -7.87 -3.68
C ASP A 68 28.74 -7.27 -2.26
N SER A 69 27.79 -6.36 -2.03
CA SER A 69 27.66 -5.66 -0.76
C SER A 69 26.36 -6.03 -0.06
N ALA A 70 26.42 -6.03 1.28
CA ALA A 70 25.26 -6.07 2.17
C ALA A 70 25.06 -4.75 2.93
N SER A 71 25.77 -3.69 2.53
CA SER A 71 25.62 -2.36 3.11
C SER A 71 24.32 -1.69 2.65
N LEU A 72 23.69 -0.94 3.56
CA LEU A 72 22.49 -0.18 3.28
C LEU A 72 22.86 1.25 2.86
N ASP A 73 22.60 1.56 1.60
CA ASP A 73 22.71 2.92 1.03
C ASP A 73 21.66 3.86 1.66
N ASP A 74 21.87 5.17 1.59
CA ASP A 74 20.96 6.14 2.21
C ASP A 74 19.54 6.10 1.62
N THR A 75 19.41 5.88 0.31
CA THR A 75 18.10 5.66 -0.33
C THR A 75 17.41 4.40 0.21
N ALA A 76 18.16 3.32 0.46
CA ALA A 76 17.62 2.11 1.05
C ALA A 76 17.17 2.37 2.49
N ARG A 77 17.96 3.10 3.29
CA ARG A 77 17.60 3.49 4.66
C ARG A 77 16.31 4.31 4.70
N GLN A 78 16.14 5.30 3.81
CA GLN A 78 14.91 6.09 3.73
C GLN A 78 13.68 5.22 3.43
N THR A 79 13.80 4.26 2.51
CA THR A 79 12.72 3.30 2.22
C THR A 79 12.44 2.40 3.42
N LEU A 80 13.49 1.90 4.09
CA LEU A 80 13.36 1.09 5.29
C LEU A 80 12.74 1.86 6.47
N LEU A 81 12.94 3.17 6.58
CA LEU A 81 12.25 4.00 7.58
C LEU A 81 10.74 4.06 7.31
N LYS A 82 10.33 4.20 6.05
CA LYS A 82 8.91 4.13 5.67
C LYS A 82 8.31 2.76 6.00
N GLN A 83 9.02 1.68 5.67
CA GLN A 83 8.63 0.32 6.05
C GLN A 83 8.53 0.16 7.56
N ALA A 84 9.50 0.65 8.33
CA ALA A 84 9.51 0.56 9.79
C ALA A 84 8.31 1.30 10.41
N ASN A 85 7.97 2.49 9.90
CA ASN A 85 6.80 3.25 10.35
C ASN A 85 5.50 2.48 10.12
N PHE A 86 5.35 1.82 8.96
CA PHE A 86 4.20 0.95 8.69
C PHE A 86 4.17 -0.26 9.64
N ILE A 87 5.29 -0.97 9.80
CA ILE A 87 5.40 -2.15 10.68
C ILE A 87 5.06 -1.82 12.15
N ARG A 88 5.36 -0.60 12.60
CA ARG A 88 5.01 -0.10 13.94
C ARG A 88 3.49 0.07 14.11
N GLN A 89 2.76 0.45 13.07
CA GLN A 89 1.30 0.61 13.12
C GLN A 89 0.58 -0.74 13.27
N PHE A 90 1.21 -1.85 12.87
CA PHE A 90 0.63 -3.19 12.91
C PHE A 90 1.45 -4.14 13.82
N PRO A 91 1.40 -4.00 15.15
CA PRO A 91 2.24 -4.75 16.09
C PRO A 91 2.02 -6.27 16.08
N GLU A 92 0.89 -6.73 15.57
CA GLU A 92 0.44 -8.12 15.64
C GLU A 92 0.95 -9.00 14.50
N VAL A 93 1.60 -8.37 13.53
CA VAL A 93 2.01 -8.98 12.27
C VAL A 93 3.50 -9.30 12.31
N LYS A 94 3.83 -10.47 11.76
CA LYS A 94 5.18 -10.91 11.46
C LYS A 94 5.54 -10.59 10.03
N PHE A 95 6.80 -10.22 9.85
CA PHE A 95 7.38 -9.90 8.56
C PHE A 95 8.54 -10.84 8.28
N ARG A 96 8.59 -11.35 7.05
CA ARG A 96 9.73 -12.09 6.50
C ARG A 96 10.49 -11.16 5.58
N VAL A 97 11.81 -11.22 5.67
CA VAL A 97 12.72 -10.46 4.83
C VAL A 97 13.52 -11.44 4.00
N TYR A 98 13.34 -11.40 2.69
CA TYR A 98 14.03 -12.27 1.74
C TYR A 98 15.14 -11.53 1.01
N GLY A 99 16.38 -11.98 1.18
CA GLY A 99 17.51 -11.47 0.41
C GLY A 99 17.68 -12.23 -0.91
N HIS A 100 17.70 -11.49 -2.03
CA HIS A 100 17.99 -11.99 -3.37
C HIS A 100 19.37 -11.52 -3.86
N THR A 101 19.95 -12.31 -4.76
CA THR A 101 21.25 -12.08 -5.37
C THR A 101 21.17 -12.32 -6.87
N ASP A 102 22.24 -11.95 -7.58
CA ASP A 102 22.37 -12.19 -9.01
C ASP A 102 22.73 -13.66 -9.28
N ALA A 103 22.63 -14.08 -10.54
CA ALA A 103 23.03 -15.42 -10.99
C ALA A 103 24.56 -15.61 -11.11
N VAL A 104 25.34 -14.60 -10.73
CA VAL A 104 26.80 -14.65 -10.85
C VAL A 104 27.40 -15.18 -9.55
N GLY A 105 28.09 -16.31 -9.63
CA GLY A 105 28.79 -16.95 -8.51
C GLY A 105 28.20 -18.30 -8.12
N SER A 106 28.76 -18.94 -7.09
CA SER A 106 28.23 -20.23 -6.61
C SER A 106 26.93 -20.05 -5.81
N ALA A 107 26.00 -20.99 -5.94
CA ALA A 107 24.76 -20.99 -5.16
C ALA A 107 24.99 -20.87 -3.63
N ALA A 108 26.04 -21.50 -3.10
CA ALA A 108 26.40 -21.40 -1.69
C ALA A 108 26.85 -19.99 -1.30
N TYR A 109 27.62 -19.32 -2.17
CA TYR A 109 28.02 -17.93 -1.97
C TYR A 109 26.80 -17.00 -1.96
N ASN A 110 25.94 -17.15 -2.97
CA ASN A 110 24.73 -16.36 -3.16
C ASN A 110 23.74 -16.51 -2.00
N LYS A 111 23.54 -17.73 -1.48
CA LYS A 111 22.73 -17.97 -0.28
C LYS A 111 23.28 -17.23 0.94
N ARG A 112 24.59 -17.26 1.17
CA ARG A 112 25.22 -16.54 2.30
C ARG A 112 25.12 -15.03 2.13
N LEU A 113 25.35 -14.50 0.93
CA LEU A 113 25.22 -13.07 0.65
C LEU A 113 23.77 -12.57 0.80
N GLY A 114 22.80 -13.32 0.28
CA GLY A 114 21.38 -13.03 0.47
C GLY A 114 20.99 -13.03 1.94
N LEU A 115 21.46 -14.00 2.73
CA LEU A 115 21.21 -14.03 4.17
C LEU A 115 21.78 -12.80 4.88
N ARG A 116 23.03 -12.40 4.57
CA ARG A 116 23.66 -11.21 5.15
C ARG A 116 22.86 -9.94 4.87
N ARG A 117 22.34 -9.78 3.64
CA ARG A 117 21.48 -8.65 3.26
C ARG A 117 20.18 -8.63 4.06
N ALA A 118 19.50 -9.78 4.16
CA ALA A 118 18.28 -9.90 4.96
C ALA A 118 18.54 -9.58 6.44
N GLN A 119 19.66 -10.04 6.99
CA GLN A 119 20.08 -9.73 8.36
C GLN A 119 20.38 -8.24 8.56
N ALA A 120 21.01 -7.57 7.60
CA ALA A 120 21.27 -6.12 7.67
C ALA A 120 19.96 -5.33 7.76
N VAL A 121 18.94 -5.71 6.98
CA VAL A 121 17.61 -5.12 7.04
C VAL A 121 16.92 -5.39 8.38
N VAL A 122 16.98 -6.62 8.89
CA VAL A 122 16.41 -6.95 10.20
C VAL A 122 17.12 -6.21 11.34
N ALA A 123 18.45 -6.04 11.25
CA ALA A 123 19.21 -5.24 12.20
C ALA A 123 18.78 -3.76 12.17
N PHE A 124 18.53 -3.21 10.98
CA PHE A 124 17.98 -1.86 10.83
C PHE A 124 16.59 -1.74 11.46
N PHE A 125 15.68 -2.69 11.21
CA PHE A 125 14.36 -2.67 11.86
C PHE A 125 14.45 -2.80 13.38
N ALA A 126 15.39 -3.61 13.89
CA ALA A 126 15.64 -3.72 15.31
C ALA A 126 16.14 -2.40 15.91
N SER A 127 17.01 -1.65 15.20
CA SER A 127 17.45 -0.31 15.64
C SER A 127 16.32 0.72 15.63
N GLN A 128 15.28 0.48 14.82
CA GLN A 128 14.03 1.23 14.82
C GLN A 128 13.05 0.78 15.94
N GLY A 129 13.47 -0.10 16.85
CA GLY A 129 12.64 -0.53 17.99
C GLY A 129 11.62 -1.64 17.66
N ILE A 130 11.71 -2.27 16.49
CA ILE A 130 10.87 -3.42 16.16
C ILE A 130 11.45 -4.68 16.80
N LYS A 131 10.63 -5.41 17.56
CA LYS A 131 11.07 -6.66 18.23
C LYS A 131 11.51 -7.70 17.20
N ARG A 132 12.68 -8.30 17.40
CA ARG A 132 13.22 -9.37 16.53
C ARG A 132 12.31 -10.59 16.43
N SER A 133 11.49 -10.88 17.43
CA SER A 133 10.50 -11.97 17.38
C SER A 133 9.43 -11.79 16.29
N ARG A 134 9.32 -10.59 15.71
CA ARG A 134 8.40 -10.26 14.62
C ARG A 134 9.06 -10.30 13.24
N LEU A 135 10.37 -10.50 13.19
CA LEU A 135 11.18 -10.34 11.99
C LEU A 135 11.91 -11.66 11.71
N GLU A 136 11.65 -12.24 10.56
CA GLU A 136 12.33 -13.45 10.09
C GLU A 136 13.23 -13.10 8.91
N ALA A 137 14.55 -13.17 9.10
CA ALA A 137 15.52 -13.00 8.01
C ALA A 137 15.71 -14.35 7.31
N LEU A 138 15.37 -14.41 6.02
CA LEU A 138 15.50 -15.61 5.20
C LEU A 138 16.35 -15.29 3.96
N ALA A 139 17.25 -16.20 3.62
CA ALA A 139 17.86 -16.17 2.29
C ALA A 139 16.83 -16.70 1.29
N SER A 140 16.63 -15.98 0.20
CA SER A 140 16.01 -16.61 -0.96
C SER A 140 16.99 -17.61 -1.56
N PHE A 141 16.47 -18.62 -2.26
CA PHE A 141 17.30 -19.51 -3.08
C PHE A 141 18.00 -18.77 -4.25
N GLY A 142 17.84 -17.45 -4.35
CA GLY A 142 18.71 -16.52 -5.06
C GLY A 142 18.60 -16.63 -6.58
N GLU A 143 19.19 -17.69 -7.13
CA GLU A 143 19.19 -18.04 -8.55
C GLU A 143 17.90 -18.68 -9.06
N THR A 144 17.11 -19.34 -8.20
CA THR A 144 15.93 -20.10 -8.67
C THR A 144 14.71 -19.23 -9.00
N LYS A 145 14.70 -17.94 -8.64
CA LYS A 145 13.61 -17.00 -8.97
C LYS A 145 14.15 -15.59 -9.31
N PRO A 146 14.89 -15.42 -10.42
CA PRO A 146 15.31 -14.10 -10.87
C PRO A 146 14.09 -13.28 -11.30
N LEU A 147 14.10 -11.97 -11.03
CA LEU A 147 13.06 -11.07 -11.57
C LEU A 147 13.23 -10.93 -13.08
N VAL A 148 14.49 -10.89 -13.50
CA VAL A 148 14.89 -10.80 -14.90
C VAL A 148 15.81 -11.97 -15.15
N ASN A 149 15.35 -12.91 -16.00
CA ASN A 149 16.11 -14.09 -16.36
C ASN A 149 17.21 -13.69 -17.35
N THR A 150 18.32 -13.18 -16.82
CA THR A 150 19.50 -12.81 -17.59
C THR A 150 20.72 -13.39 -16.88
N PRO A 151 21.66 -14.02 -17.61
CA PRO A 151 22.90 -14.52 -17.04
C PRO A 151 23.84 -13.39 -16.55
N ASP A 152 23.55 -12.14 -16.94
CA ASP A 152 24.36 -10.97 -16.64
C ASP A 152 24.07 -10.34 -15.26
N ARG A 153 24.99 -9.46 -14.84
CA ARG A 153 24.98 -8.74 -13.56
C ARG A 153 23.87 -7.67 -13.49
N ASP A 154 22.62 -8.07 -13.34
CA ASP A 154 21.49 -7.11 -13.26
C ASP A 154 21.27 -6.58 -11.83
N ARG A 155 21.29 -5.25 -11.67
CA ARG A 155 21.01 -4.58 -10.37
C ARG A 155 19.61 -4.89 -9.82
N ARG A 156 18.65 -5.18 -10.69
CA ARG A 156 17.26 -5.49 -10.32
C ARG A 156 17.14 -6.83 -9.58
N ASN A 157 18.08 -7.74 -9.80
CA ASN A 157 18.13 -9.03 -9.11
C ASN A 157 18.80 -8.91 -7.71
N ARG A 158 19.67 -7.90 -7.49
CA ARG A 158 20.25 -7.54 -6.17
C ARG A 158 19.28 -6.82 -5.25
N ARG A 159 18.20 -7.47 -4.88
CA ARG A 159 17.16 -6.87 -4.04
C ARG A 159 16.91 -7.62 -2.73
N THR A 160 16.37 -6.93 -1.75
CA THR A 160 15.71 -7.55 -0.61
C THR A 160 14.24 -7.21 -0.64
N VAL A 161 13.39 -8.21 -0.41
CA VAL A 161 11.94 -8.09 -0.43
C VAL A 161 11.44 -8.31 0.99
N THR A 162 10.64 -7.37 1.50
CA THR A 162 9.93 -7.53 2.77
C THR A 162 8.51 -8.00 2.47
N GLU A 163 8.11 -9.11 3.08
CA GLU A 163 6.77 -9.70 2.93
C GLU A 163 6.10 -9.90 4.28
N VAL A 164 4.78 -9.81 4.29
CA VAL A 164 3.97 -10.16 5.45
C VAL A 164 3.86 -11.68 5.53
N SER A 165 4.29 -12.26 6.65
CA SER A 165 4.31 -13.72 6.80
C SER A 165 3.13 -14.29 7.57
N GLY A 166 2.47 -13.49 8.40
CA GLY A 166 1.36 -13.91 9.25
C GLY A 166 1.35 -13.18 10.59
N PHE A 167 0.83 -13.83 11.64
CA PHE A 167 0.65 -13.23 12.96
C PHE A 167 1.74 -13.62 13.97
N VAL A 168 1.97 -12.73 14.94
CA VAL A 168 2.94 -12.93 16.02
C VAL A 168 2.48 -14.02 17.00
N GLY A 169 1.18 -14.11 17.28
CA GLY A 169 0.55 -15.15 18.09
C GLY A 169 -0.31 -16.13 17.28
N ARG A 170 -0.61 -17.30 17.86
CA ARG A 170 -1.63 -18.23 17.34
C ARG A 170 -3.01 -17.65 17.66
N HIS A 171 -3.68 -17.11 16.64
CA HIS A 171 -5.09 -16.71 16.66
C HIS A 171 -5.53 -15.72 17.74
N PRO A 172 -5.49 -14.40 17.51
CA PRO A 172 -6.53 -13.54 18.04
C PRO A 172 -7.70 -13.60 17.04
N THR A 173 -8.82 -14.16 17.48
CA THR A 173 -10.12 -13.97 16.84
C THR A 173 -10.27 -12.49 16.48
N VAL A 174 -10.33 -12.17 15.18
CA VAL A 174 -10.30 -10.80 14.61
C VAL A 174 -11.62 -10.04 14.86
N LEU A 175 -12.39 -10.45 15.88
CA LEU A 175 -13.70 -9.90 16.24
C LEU A 175 -13.67 -9.06 17.53
N ASP A 176 -12.52 -8.50 17.89
CA ASP A 176 -12.47 -7.47 18.93
C ASP A 176 -12.61 -6.08 18.28
N GLY A 177 -13.63 -5.33 18.70
CA GLY A 177 -14.08 -4.07 18.09
C GLY A 177 -13.02 -2.97 18.03
N LYS A 178 -11.95 -3.08 18.83
CA LYS A 178 -10.76 -2.22 18.73
C LYS A 178 -9.98 -2.41 17.42
N TYR A 179 -9.93 -3.62 16.89
CA TYR A 179 -9.19 -3.94 15.65
C TYR A 179 -9.95 -3.57 14.40
N ALA A 180 -11.28 -3.65 14.46
CA ALA A 180 -12.16 -3.18 13.40
C ALA A 180 -11.83 -1.71 13.05
N GLN A 181 -11.64 -0.84 14.04
CA GLN A 181 -11.39 0.58 13.78
C GLN A 181 -10.07 0.88 13.05
N ILE A 182 -9.04 0.07 13.24
CA ILE A 182 -7.72 0.23 12.58
C ILE A 182 -7.76 -0.35 11.16
N ILE A 183 -8.39 -1.53 11.00
CA ILE A 183 -8.45 -2.27 9.73
C ILE A 183 -9.43 -1.59 8.78
N TYR A 184 -10.61 -1.22 9.28
CA TYR A 184 -11.67 -0.55 8.54
C TYR A 184 -11.51 0.96 8.52
N ARG A 185 -10.35 1.54 8.85
CA ARG A 185 -10.22 3.02 8.84
C ARG A 185 -10.58 3.60 7.47
N ASP A 186 -10.23 2.90 6.40
CA ASP A 186 -10.57 3.31 5.04
C ASP A 186 -12.05 3.03 4.70
N TYR A 187 -12.66 1.98 5.29
CA TYR A 187 -14.11 1.73 5.21
C TYR A 187 -14.92 2.78 5.98
N VAL A 188 -14.50 3.15 7.19
CA VAL A 188 -15.08 4.24 7.99
C VAL A 188 -14.91 5.58 7.28
N LYS A 189 -13.74 5.87 6.71
CA LYS A 189 -13.54 7.07 5.88
C LYS A 189 -14.41 7.07 4.62
N SER A 190 -14.59 5.91 3.97
CA SER A 190 -15.49 5.80 2.82
C SER A 190 -16.97 5.93 3.19
N ALA A 191 -17.32 5.70 4.46
CA ALA A 191 -18.65 5.88 4.99
C ALA A 191 -18.93 7.34 5.41
N GLU A 192 -17.92 8.22 5.43
CA GLU A 192 -18.14 9.66 5.58
C GLU A 192 -18.74 10.19 4.26
N ALA A 193 -19.96 10.72 4.32
CA ALA A 193 -20.64 11.24 3.15
C ALA A 193 -19.81 12.36 2.49
N PRO A 194 -19.53 12.30 1.17
CA PRO A 194 -18.75 13.32 0.47
C PRO A 194 -19.48 14.68 0.41
N SER A 195 -20.78 14.71 0.67
CA SER A 195 -21.62 15.89 0.58
C SER A 195 -21.69 16.63 1.92
N LYS A 196 -20.77 17.59 2.11
CA LYS A 196 -21.14 18.79 2.89
C LYS A 196 -22.13 19.58 2.04
N VAL A 197 -23.41 19.55 2.42
CA VAL A 197 -24.39 20.50 1.89
C VAL A 197 -23.97 21.87 2.39
N THR A 198 -23.25 22.63 1.57
CA THR A 198 -23.05 24.06 1.80
C THR A 198 -24.39 24.72 1.53
N THR A 199 -25.18 24.96 2.57
CA THR A 199 -26.35 25.82 2.49
C THR A 199 -25.87 27.24 2.21
N THR A 200 -25.74 27.61 0.93
CA THR A 200 -25.65 29.01 0.55
C THR A 200 -27.03 29.61 0.79
N SER A 201 -27.23 30.21 1.96
CA SER A 201 -28.43 30.98 2.27
C SER A 201 -28.42 32.25 1.43
N SER A 202 -28.96 32.19 0.20
CA SER A 202 -29.31 33.40 -0.53
C SER A 202 -30.59 33.97 0.09
N ALA A 203 -30.43 34.87 1.05
CA ALA A 203 -31.49 35.72 1.54
C ALA A 203 -31.93 36.66 0.41
N GLY A 204 -32.83 36.18 -0.46
CA GLY A 204 -33.59 36.99 -1.39
C GLY A 204 -34.89 37.41 -0.71
N GLY A 205 -34.93 38.65 -0.21
CA GLY A 205 -36.13 39.24 0.36
C GLY A 205 -37.23 39.37 -0.70
N PHE A 206 -38.38 38.78 -0.43
CA PHE A 206 -39.62 39.07 -1.13
C PHE A 206 -40.26 40.28 -0.45
N THR A 207 -40.36 41.40 -1.16
CA THR A 207 -41.22 42.53 -0.78
C THR A 207 -42.48 42.45 -1.63
N GLU A 208 -43.64 42.39 -0.96
CA GLU A 208 -44.98 42.62 -1.53
C GLU A 208 -45.12 44.03 -2.11
#